data_AF-A0A7C4G3B9-F1
#
_entry.id   AF-A0A7C4G3B9-F1
#
_cell.length_a   1.000
_cell.length_b   1.000
_cell.length_c   1.000
_cell.angle_alpha   90.00
_cell.angle_beta   90.00
_cell.angle_gamma   90.00
#
_symmetry.space_group_name_H-M   'P 1'
#
loop_
_entity.id
_entity.type
_entity.pdbx_description
1 polymer ?
#
loop_
_entity_poly.entity_id
_entity_poly.type
_entity_poly.pdbx_seq_one_letter_code
_entity_poly.pdbx_strand_id
1 'polypeptide(L)'
;MRLEELIEAYDKIEGTTKRNEITYYLADLIKKTPKNLIEKVINLTLGQLYPPFTGVEIGVAEKLAMKALAISAGINEKIVEEEYEKIGDLGETAKKILSRKAQLSLFSEPLTVERVYEGFEKMARATGQGAQDIKVRILTSLFNDANPQEAKFIARFVIGKLRLGIADMTILDALAVAFGGSKEVREYIERAYNLCSDIGRVARVLAEEGINGVKKFKISIGNPIRPMLAERLTSAEEILEKLNGIAFVEYKYDGIRIQAHVKGKDVRLFSRRLENITSQFPDVAKNIRDAIIAREAIIEGEGVAVNPDTGEMLPFQMVAHRRGRKYDVEEVAKELPVVFFAFDVLYVDGVDYTLIPFLERRETLAKIIRETDWVKISMHKIAKTSDDLEKYMNEAISNGCEGIMCKSIQNDSVYQAGARGYLWIKYKRSYKGELADTLDLVAIGAFYGKGKRAGSYGALLMAAYDEEKDEFYSICKLGSGFTDEDLQKLPEIFKPYIIPHRHARVNTNMEADVWFIPKLVLEVKADEITLSPLHTCGYGIIKKDAGLALRFPRLVSFRADKSPEQATTIKEVIEMYYSQRKVVTETKEKTIEEA
;
A
#
# COMPACT_ATOMS: atom_id res chain seq x y z
N MET A 1 -11.50 -25.60 19.15
CA MET A 1 -10.06 -25.49 18.86
C MET A 1 -9.43 -24.60 19.91
N ARG A 2 -8.42 -25.11 20.61
CA ARG A 2 -7.62 -24.29 21.55
C ARG A 2 -6.78 -23.28 20.77
N LEU A 3 -6.47 -22.16 21.39
CA LEU A 3 -5.58 -21.17 20.78
C LEU A 3 -4.16 -21.72 20.60
N GLU A 4 -3.70 -22.54 21.55
CA GLU A 4 -2.44 -23.28 21.50
C GLU A 4 -2.26 -24.04 20.16
N GLU A 5 -3.28 -24.76 19.68
CA GLU A 5 -3.20 -25.51 18.42
C GLU A 5 -2.96 -24.60 17.19
N LEU A 6 -3.55 -23.40 17.20
CA LEU A 6 -3.33 -22.39 16.15
C LEU A 6 -1.90 -21.86 16.21
N ILE A 7 -1.38 -21.66 17.42
CA ILE A 7 -0.10 -21.05 17.67
C ILE A 7 1.07 -22.02 17.41
N GLU A 8 0.88 -23.31 17.66
CA GLU A 8 1.84 -24.33 17.21
C GLU A 8 2.05 -24.29 15.69
N ALA A 9 0.98 -24.05 14.92
CA ALA A 9 1.10 -23.87 13.48
C ALA A 9 1.84 -22.57 13.14
N TYR A 10 1.58 -21.49 13.86
CA TYR A 10 2.27 -20.21 13.67
C TYR A 10 3.77 -20.30 13.98
N ASP A 11 4.17 -21.02 15.03
CA ASP A 11 5.58 -21.23 15.35
C ASP A 11 6.30 -22.05 14.27
N LYS A 12 5.65 -23.10 13.74
CA LYS A 12 6.20 -23.86 12.61
C LYS A 12 6.38 -22.99 11.36
N ILE A 13 5.44 -22.09 11.11
CA ILE A 13 5.50 -21.15 9.99
C ILE A 13 6.60 -20.10 10.19
N GLU A 14 6.71 -19.51 11.38
CA GLU A 14 7.77 -18.53 11.70
C GLU A 14 9.16 -19.18 11.66
N GLY A 15 9.26 -20.48 11.97
CA GLY A 15 10.50 -21.25 11.95
C GLY A 15 11.00 -21.66 10.56
N THR A 16 10.29 -21.34 9.47
CA THR A 16 10.71 -21.67 8.10
C THR A 16 10.60 -20.49 7.14
N THR A 17 11.51 -20.45 6.17
CA THR A 17 11.48 -19.49 5.05
C THR A 17 10.98 -20.13 3.76
N LYS A 18 10.79 -21.46 3.76
CA LYS A 18 10.44 -22.22 2.56
C LYS A 18 8.94 -22.15 2.30
N ARG A 19 8.58 -21.57 1.16
CA ARG A 19 7.18 -21.38 0.76
C ARG A 19 6.34 -22.66 0.80
N ASN A 20 6.90 -23.79 0.33
CA ASN A 20 6.18 -25.07 0.30
C ASN A 20 5.90 -25.63 1.70
N GLU A 21 6.83 -25.45 2.65
CA GLU A 21 6.62 -25.88 4.04
C GLU A 21 5.54 -25.02 4.70
N ILE A 22 5.56 -23.69 4.47
CA ILE A 22 4.51 -22.77 4.93
C ILE A 22 3.15 -23.20 4.40
N THR A 23 3.04 -23.46 3.10
CA THR A 23 1.78 -23.93 2.48
C THR A 23 1.31 -25.25 3.09
N TYR A 24 2.22 -26.18 3.36
CA TYR A 24 1.89 -27.44 4.01
C TYR A 24 1.36 -27.26 5.44
N TYR A 25 2.05 -26.46 6.27
CA TYR A 25 1.62 -26.18 7.65
C TYR A 25 0.26 -25.47 7.68
N LEU A 26 0.02 -24.56 6.75
CA LEU A 26 -1.28 -23.91 6.60
C LEU A 26 -2.37 -24.89 6.15
N ALA A 27 -2.08 -25.77 5.20
CA ALA A 27 -3.04 -26.77 4.76
C ALA A 27 -3.39 -27.76 5.89
N ASP A 28 -2.41 -28.17 6.71
CA ASP A 28 -2.63 -28.99 7.90
C ASP A 28 -3.50 -28.26 8.95
N LEU A 29 -3.19 -27.00 9.23
CA LEU A 29 -3.99 -26.14 10.11
C LEU A 29 -5.45 -26.05 9.63
N ILE A 30 -5.65 -25.79 8.33
CA ILE A 30 -6.96 -25.70 7.70
C ILE A 30 -7.75 -27.00 7.87
N LYS A 31 -7.12 -28.16 7.62
CA LYS A 31 -7.78 -29.48 7.76
C LYS A 31 -8.23 -29.79 9.19
N LYS A 32 -7.46 -29.34 10.18
CA LYS A 32 -7.77 -29.53 11.61
C LYS A 32 -8.79 -28.53 12.14
N THR A 33 -8.98 -27.40 11.45
CA THR A 33 -9.86 -26.34 11.91
C THR A 33 -11.34 -26.74 11.74
N PRO A 34 -12.17 -26.66 12.80
CA PRO A 34 -13.61 -26.88 12.68
C PRO A 34 -14.26 -25.92 11.66
N LYS A 35 -15.22 -26.42 10.88
CA LYS A 35 -15.85 -25.66 9.78
C LYS A 35 -16.40 -24.30 10.22
N ASN A 36 -17.02 -24.23 11.40
CA ASN A 36 -17.59 -23.00 11.96
C ASN A 36 -16.54 -21.97 12.42
N LEU A 37 -15.27 -22.37 12.55
CA LEU A 37 -14.16 -21.51 12.98
C LEU A 37 -13.21 -21.14 11.83
N ILE A 38 -13.34 -21.78 10.66
CA ILE A 38 -12.36 -21.62 9.56
C ILE A 38 -12.22 -20.16 9.11
N GLU A 39 -13.33 -19.43 9.00
CA GLU A 39 -13.32 -18.01 8.62
C GLU A 39 -12.52 -17.17 9.64
N LYS A 40 -12.77 -17.40 10.95
CA LYS A 40 -12.06 -16.73 12.04
C LYS A 40 -10.57 -17.07 12.00
N VAL A 41 -10.21 -18.34 11.85
CA VAL A 41 -8.81 -18.81 11.80
C VAL A 41 -8.06 -18.22 10.61
N ILE A 42 -8.69 -18.19 9.42
CA ILE A 42 -8.08 -17.59 8.23
C ILE A 42 -7.82 -16.09 8.43
N ASN A 43 -8.81 -15.36 8.95
CA ASN A 43 -8.65 -13.93 9.23
C ASN A 43 -7.54 -13.68 10.26
N LEU A 44 -7.54 -14.42 11.38
CA LEU A 44 -6.50 -14.32 12.40
C LEU A 44 -5.09 -14.60 11.82
N THR A 45 -4.98 -15.58 10.93
CA THR A 45 -3.72 -15.95 10.28
C THR A 45 -3.18 -14.88 9.34
N LEU A 46 -4.08 -14.08 8.74
CA LEU A 46 -3.73 -12.91 7.96
C LEU A 46 -3.45 -11.66 8.83
N GLY A 47 -3.57 -11.77 10.15
CA GLY A 47 -3.35 -10.65 11.06
C GLY A 47 -4.50 -9.63 11.07
N GLN A 48 -5.70 -10.03 10.66
CA GLN A 48 -6.87 -9.15 10.58
C GLN A 48 -8.09 -9.79 11.25
N LEU A 49 -8.99 -8.99 11.80
CA LEU A 49 -10.24 -9.52 12.37
C LEU A 49 -11.27 -9.78 11.28
N TYR A 50 -11.37 -8.85 10.33
CA TYR A 50 -12.25 -8.88 9.18
C TYR A 50 -11.49 -8.41 7.93
N PRO A 51 -12.00 -8.69 6.72
CA PRO A 51 -11.44 -8.13 5.50
C PRO A 51 -11.37 -6.59 5.52
N PRO A 52 -10.40 -5.95 4.85
CA PRO A 52 -10.17 -4.50 4.92
C PRO A 52 -11.39 -3.64 4.54
N PHE A 53 -12.25 -4.13 3.64
CA PHE A 53 -13.43 -3.43 3.17
C PHE A 53 -14.54 -3.26 4.23
N THR A 54 -14.45 -4.01 5.33
CA THR A 54 -15.37 -3.86 6.47
C THR A 54 -15.08 -2.60 7.30
N GLY A 55 -13.85 -2.08 7.25
CA GLY A 55 -13.42 -0.90 8.00
C GLY A 55 -13.32 -1.11 9.52
N VAL A 56 -13.22 -2.36 9.98
CA VAL A 56 -13.12 -2.68 11.41
C VAL A 56 -11.66 -2.80 11.82
N GLU A 57 -11.21 -1.94 12.74
CA GLU A 57 -9.88 -1.98 13.35
C GLU A 57 -9.99 -2.18 14.86
N ILE A 58 -9.08 -2.96 15.45
CA ILE A 58 -9.03 -3.14 16.91
C ILE A 58 -8.68 -1.82 17.60
N GLY A 59 -7.82 -1.01 16.97
CA GLY A 59 -7.45 0.32 17.46
C GLY A 59 -6.74 0.28 18.81
N VAL A 60 -5.70 -0.55 18.93
CA VAL A 60 -4.81 -0.66 20.10
C VAL A 60 -3.42 -0.17 19.72
N ALA A 61 -2.98 0.90 20.37
CA ALA A 61 -1.60 1.39 20.23
C ALA A 61 -0.64 0.59 21.11
N GLU A 62 0.66 0.64 20.79
CA GLU A 62 1.72 -0.08 21.52
C GLU A 62 1.70 0.24 23.02
N LYS A 63 1.56 1.51 23.40
CA LYS A 63 1.45 1.92 24.80
C LYS A 63 0.27 1.27 25.53
N LEU A 64 -0.89 1.19 24.86
CA LEU A 64 -2.08 0.59 25.47
C LEU A 64 -1.90 -0.91 25.71
N ALA A 65 -1.23 -1.59 24.77
CA ALA A 65 -0.89 -3.00 24.91
C ALA A 65 0.19 -3.24 25.99
N MET A 66 1.20 -2.38 26.08
CA MET A 66 2.22 -2.43 27.14
C MET A 66 1.59 -2.21 28.53
N LYS A 67 0.68 -1.25 28.67
CA LYS A 67 -0.11 -1.05 29.90
C LYS A 67 -0.89 -2.31 30.30
N ALA A 68 -1.60 -2.93 29.36
CA ALA A 68 -2.35 -4.15 29.63
C ALA A 68 -1.46 -5.33 30.05
N LEU A 69 -0.28 -5.46 29.43
CA LEU A 69 0.74 -6.45 29.76
C LEU A 69 1.35 -6.20 31.15
N ALA A 70 1.66 -4.95 31.49
CA ALA A 70 2.18 -4.55 32.80
C ALA A 70 1.21 -4.92 33.92
N ILE A 71 -0.09 -4.62 33.73
CA ILE A 71 -1.16 -4.99 34.69
C ILE A 71 -1.24 -6.51 34.83
N SER A 72 -1.21 -7.26 33.73
CA SER A 72 -1.28 -8.72 33.77
C SER A 72 -0.08 -9.36 34.46
N ALA A 73 1.12 -8.80 34.28
CA ALA A 73 2.36 -9.29 34.86
C ALA A 73 2.58 -8.80 36.31
N GLY A 74 1.80 -7.82 36.78
CA GLY A 74 1.97 -7.23 38.12
C GLY A 74 3.26 -6.41 38.27
N ILE A 75 3.74 -5.79 37.17
CA ILE A 75 4.98 -5.01 37.14
C ILE A 75 4.73 -3.56 36.70
N ASN A 76 5.73 -2.70 36.89
CA ASN A 76 5.66 -1.31 36.43
C ASN A 76 5.72 -1.23 34.89
N GLU A 77 4.89 -0.38 34.29
CA GLU A 77 4.83 -0.16 32.83
C GLU A 77 6.18 0.23 32.23
N LYS A 78 7.00 1.01 32.95
CA LYS A 78 8.34 1.41 32.51
C LYS A 78 9.26 0.21 32.25
N ILE A 79 9.13 -0.87 33.02
CA ILE A 79 9.91 -2.09 32.80
C ILE A 79 9.52 -2.74 31.46
N VAL A 80 8.23 -2.71 31.11
CA VAL A 80 7.75 -3.21 29.83
C VAL A 80 8.30 -2.37 28.68
N GLU A 81 8.28 -1.05 28.81
CA GLU A 81 8.82 -0.11 27.81
C GLU A 81 10.32 -0.34 27.58
N GLU A 82 11.11 -0.41 28.64
CA GLU A 82 12.57 -0.66 28.55
C GLU A 82 12.90 -2.02 27.91
N GLU A 83 12.10 -3.05 28.18
CA GLU A 83 12.25 -4.36 27.53
C GLU A 83 11.81 -4.33 26.06
N TYR A 84 10.76 -3.58 25.73
CA TYR A 84 10.30 -3.40 24.35
C TYR A 84 11.31 -2.62 23.50
N GLU A 85 11.91 -1.57 24.03
CA GLU A 85 12.95 -0.79 23.33
C GLU A 85 14.17 -1.66 22.98
N LYS A 86 14.55 -2.58 23.87
CA LYS A 86 15.66 -3.53 23.64
C LYS A 86 15.33 -4.60 22.60
N ILE A 87 14.09 -5.10 22.61
CA ILE A 87 13.67 -6.26 21.80
C ILE A 87 13.12 -5.85 20.42
N GLY A 88 12.41 -4.72 20.32
CA GLY A 88 11.77 -4.23 19.09
C GLY A 88 10.55 -5.04 18.61
N ASP A 89 10.03 -5.93 19.45
CA ASP A 89 8.86 -6.78 19.19
C ASP A 89 8.05 -6.99 20.48
N LEU A 90 6.84 -6.41 20.52
CA LEU A 90 6.00 -6.48 21.71
C LEU A 90 5.54 -7.90 22.04
N GLY A 91 5.46 -8.79 21.04
CA GLY A 91 5.15 -10.20 21.28
C GLY A 91 6.27 -10.93 22.01
N GLU A 92 7.51 -10.76 21.54
CA GLU A 92 8.67 -11.33 22.24
C GLU A 92 8.85 -10.70 23.63
N THR A 93 8.58 -9.40 23.78
CA THR A 93 8.51 -8.75 25.09
C THR A 93 7.45 -9.40 25.99
N ALA A 94 6.23 -9.62 25.47
CA ALA A 94 5.15 -10.29 26.22
C ALA A 94 5.53 -11.71 26.65
N LYS A 95 6.11 -12.51 25.76
CA LYS A 95 6.61 -13.85 26.05
C LYS A 95 7.67 -13.82 27.15
N LYS A 96 8.66 -12.93 27.05
CA LYS A 96 9.73 -12.79 28.03
C LYS A 96 9.19 -12.39 29.40
N ILE A 97 8.27 -11.43 29.46
CA ILE A 97 7.72 -10.93 30.72
C ILE A 97 6.85 -11.99 31.39
N LEU A 98 5.93 -12.63 30.65
CA LEU A 98 5.01 -13.60 31.24
C LEU A 98 5.66 -14.94 31.57
N SER A 99 6.77 -15.31 30.93
CA SER A 99 7.56 -16.49 31.35
C SER A 99 8.21 -16.32 32.74
N ARG A 100 8.33 -15.09 33.23
CA ARG A 100 8.87 -14.76 34.57
C ARG A 100 7.79 -14.44 35.60
N LYS A 101 6.51 -14.58 35.23
CA LYS A 101 5.39 -14.24 36.11
C LYS A 101 5.40 -15.17 37.33
N ALA A 102 5.70 -14.62 38.50
CA ALA A 102 5.77 -15.36 39.76
C ALA A 102 4.37 -15.70 40.34
N GLN A 103 3.35 -14.94 39.95
CA GLN A 103 1.97 -15.10 40.42
C GLN A 103 1.19 -16.03 39.47
N LEU A 104 0.93 -17.26 39.93
CA LEU A 104 -0.04 -18.14 39.30
C LEU A 104 -1.45 -17.55 39.50
N SER A 105 -2.23 -17.47 38.42
CA SER A 105 -3.66 -17.19 38.53
C SER A 105 -4.33 -18.29 39.35
N LEU A 106 -5.13 -17.94 40.36
CA LEU A 106 -5.90 -18.92 41.15
C LEU A 106 -6.90 -19.71 40.28
N PHE A 107 -7.33 -19.13 39.16
CA PHE A 107 -8.20 -19.75 38.17
C PHE A 107 -7.73 -19.31 36.77
N SER A 108 -7.43 -20.26 35.89
CA SER A 108 -7.10 -19.97 34.49
C SER A 108 -7.97 -20.82 33.58
N GLU A 109 -8.57 -20.18 32.58
CA GLU A 109 -9.34 -20.87 31.54
C GLU A 109 -8.50 -20.94 30.26
N PRO A 110 -8.23 -22.13 29.71
CA PRO A 110 -7.50 -22.27 28.46
C PRO A 110 -8.11 -21.43 27.35
N LEU A 111 -7.29 -20.66 26.65
CA LEU A 111 -7.76 -19.80 25.57
C LEU A 111 -8.23 -20.64 24.38
N THR A 112 -9.36 -20.21 23.80
CA THR A 112 -9.87 -20.75 22.53
C THR A 112 -9.79 -19.67 21.47
N VAL A 113 -9.72 -20.09 20.19
CA VAL A 113 -9.77 -19.17 19.04
C VAL A 113 -11.00 -18.27 19.12
N GLU A 114 -12.15 -18.82 19.52
CA GLU A 114 -13.41 -18.10 19.63
C GLU A 114 -13.37 -17.02 20.72
N ARG A 115 -12.89 -17.36 21.93
CA ARG A 115 -12.77 -16.42 23.04
C ARG A 115 -11.85 -15.24 22.70
N VAL A 116 -10.72 -15.52 22.05
CA VAL A 116 -9.80 -14.47 21.59
C VAL A 116 -10.44 -13.59 20.52
N TYR A 117 -11.06 -14.20 19.51
CA TYR A 117 -11.71 -13.48 18.42
C TYR A 117 -12.83 -12.56 18.94
N GLU A 118 -13.69 -13.06 19.83
CA GLU A 118 -14.74 -12.27 20.48
C GLU A 118 -14.18 -11.15 21.36
N GLY A 119 -13.07 -11.40 22.06
CA GLY A 119 -12.34 -10.37 22.80
C GLY A 119 -11.88 -9.25 21.88
N PHE A 120 -11.26 -9.61 20.74
CA PHE A 120 -10.82 -8.65 19.73
C PHE A 120 -11.98 -7.90 19.08
N GLU A 121 -13.10 -8.56 18.82
CA GLU A 121 -14.31 -7.92 18.29
C GLU A 121 -14.91 -6.92 19.28
N LYS A 122 -15.03 -7.28 20.56
CA LYS A 122 -15.49 -6.37 21.62
C LYS A 122 -14.57 -5.15 21.72
N MET A 123 -13.25 -5.34 21.59
CA MET A 123 -12.30 -4.23 21.55
C MET A 123 -12.47 -3.34 20.31
N ALA A 124 -12.65 -3.92 19.13
CA ALA A 124 -12.83 -3.17 17.89
C ALA A 124 -14.12 -2.35 17.89
N ARG A 125 -15.19 -2.86 18.51
CA ARG A 125 -16.48 -2.17 18.64
C ARG A 125 -16.51 -1.14 19.76
N ALA A 126 -15.52 -1.12 20.66
CA ALA A 126 -15.46 -0.15 21.75
C ALA A 126 -15.06 1.24 21.21
N THR A 127 -16.01 2.19 21.26
CA THR A 127 -15.84 3.58 20.83
C THR A 127 -16.33 4.57 21.89
N GLY A 128 -15.81 5.81 21.86
CA GLY A 128 -16.23 6.87 22.78
C GLY A 128 -15.50 6.89 24.12
N GLN A 129 -16.06 7.61 25.10
CA GLN A 129 -15.49 7.74 26.44
C GLN A 129 -15.41 6.37 27.13
N GLY A 130 -14.26 6.05 27.73
CA GLY A 130 -14.02 4.77 28.41
C GLY A 130 -13.65 3.59 27.48
N ALA A 131 -13.63 3.80 26.15
CA ALA A 131 -13.27 2.73 25.21
C ALA A 131 -11.84 2.19 25.43
N GLN A 132 -10.88 3.06 25.75
CA GLN A 132 -9.51 2.64 26.02
C GLN A 132 -9.42 1.71 27.25
N ASP A 133 -10.18 1.99 28.32
CA ASP A 133 -10.19 1.17 29.53
C ASP A 133 -10.83 -0.20 29.29
N ILE A 134 -11.88 -0.25 28.46
CA ILE A 134 -12.48 -1.52 28.02
C ILE A 134 -11.44 -2.37 27.26
N LYS A 135 -10.69 -1.75 26.33
CA LYS A 135 -9.64 -2.45 25.57
C LYS A 135 -8.54 -2.98 26.48
N VAL A 136 -8.05 -2.16 27.41
CA VAL A 136 -7.04 -2.59 28.40
C VAL A 136 -7.57 -3.76 29.22
N ARG A 137 -8.79 -3.68 29.74
CA ARG A 137 -9.38 -4.74 30.57
C ARG A 137 -9.50 -6.07 29.83
N ILE A 138 -10.00 -6.05 28.60
CA ILE A 138 -10.12 -7.26 27.77
C ILE A 138 -8.73 -7.83 27.49
N LEU A 139 -7.79 -6.99 27.07
CA LEU A 139 -6.44 -7.45 26.73
C LEU A 139 -5.68 -8.00 27.95
N THR A 140 -5.82 -7.37 29.12
CA THR A 140 -5.31 -7.88 30.39
C THR A 140 -5.93 -9.23 30.75
N SER A 141 -7.25 -9.40 30.55
CA SER A 141 -7.90 -10.69 30.77
C SER A 141 -7.35 -11.77 29.85
N LEU A 142 -7.10 -11.47 28.57
CA LEU A 142 -6.49 -12.42 27.64
C LEU A 142 -5.06 -12.77 28.06
N PHE A 143 -4.23 -11.78 28.46
CA PHE A 143 -2.87 -12.05 28.94
C PHE A 143 -2.82 -12.84 30.24
N ASN A 144 -3.82 -12.70 31.12
CA ASN A 144 -3.88 -13.46 32.37
C ASN A 144 -4.06 -14.96 32.14
N ASP A 145 -4.79 -15.34 31.08
CA ASP A 145 -5.08 -16.72 30.71
C ASP A 145 -4.13 -17.28 29.64
N ALA A 146 -3.31 -16.44 29.04
CA ALA A 146 -2.37 -16.83 28.00
C ALA A 146 -1.11 -17.48 28.60
N ASN A 147 -0.68 -18.60 28.01
CA ASN A 147 0.70 -19.04 28.17
C ASN A 147 1.67 -18.04 27.46
N PRO A 148 3.00 -18.09 27.72
CA PRO A 148 3.95 -17.13 27.15
C PRO A 148 3.94 -17.07 25.62
N GLN A 149 3.69 -18.20 24.95
CA GLN A 149 3.64 -18.27 23.50
C GLN A 149 2.32 -17.71 22.94
N GLU A 150 1.22 -17.94 23.64
CA GLU A 150 -0.08 -17.31 23.36
C GLU A 150 -0.01 -15.79 23.46
N ALA A 151 0.62 -15.29 24.53
CA ALA A 151 0.77 -13.86 24.75
C ALA A 151 1.60 -13.18 23.66
N LYS A 152 2.62 -13.85 23.13
CA LYS A 152 3.40 -13.35 21.99
C LYS A 152 2.51 -13.01 20.80
N PHE A 153 1.67 -13.97 20.38
CA PHE A 153 0.82 -13.79 19.22
C PHE A 153 -0.37 -12.87 19.50
N ILE A 154 -0.95 -12.89 20.70
CA ILE A 154 -1.97 -11.91 21.11
C ILE A 154 -1.42 -10.49 21.00
N ALA A 155 -0.25 -10.23 21.60
CA ALA A 155 0.37 -8.90 21.58
C ALA A 155 0.71 -8.44 20.16
N ARG A 156 1.29 -9.33 19.33
CA ARG A 156 1.56 -9.04 17.91
C ARG A 156 0.30 -8.77 17.11
N PHE A 157 -0.79 -9.50 17.37
CA PHE A 157 -2.04 -9.35 16.65
C PHE A 157 -2.70 -8.00 16.94
N VAL A 158 -2.85 -7.62 18.22
CA VAL A 158 -3.57 -6.39 18.59
C VAL A 158 -2.89 -5.11 18.10
N ILE A 159 -1.57 -5.12 17.92
CA ILE A 159 -0.82 -4.00 17.35
C ILE A 159 -0.69 -4.07 15.81
N GLY A 160 -1.29 -5.07 15.16
CA GLY A 160 -1.26 -5.25 13.70
C GLY A 160 0.09 -5.70 13.14
N LYS A 161 0.93 -6.37 13.94
CA LYS A 161 2.29 -6.80 13.57
C LYS A 161 2.49 -8.30 13.81
N LEU A 162 1.62 -9.14 13.22
CA LEU A 162 1.67 -10.61 13.38
C LEU A 162 2.97 -11.25 12.88
N ARG A 163 3.59 -10.67 11.84
CA ARG A 163 4.92 -11.04 11.31
C ARG A 163 5.06 -12.49 10.79
N LEU A 164 3.98 -13.16 10.41
CA LEU A 164 4.05 -14.50 9.81
C LEU A 164 4.51 -14.54 8.35
N GLY A 165 4.56 -13.39 7.66
CA GLY A 165 4.93 -13.35 6.24
C GLY A 165 3.90 -14.01 5.30
N ILE A 166 2.69 -14.23 5.78
CA ILE A 166 1.58 -14.83 5.03
C ILE A 166 0.78 -13.71 4.35
N ALA A 167 0.51 -13.91 3.07
CA ALA A 167 -0.44 -13.10 2.30
C ALA A 167 -1.57 -13.99 1.75
N ASP A 168 -2.66 -13.39 1.26
CA ASP A 168 -3.86 -14.08 0.76
C ASP A 168 -3.54 -15.22 -0.22
N MET A 169 -2.60 -15.01 -1.15
CA MET A 169 -2.24 -16.02 -2.15
C MET A 169 -1.66 -17.29 -1.52
N THR A 170 -0.99 -17.16 -0.36
CA THR A 170 -0.52 -18.31 0.44
C THR A 170 -1.66 -19.13 1.00
N ILE A 171 -2.68 -18.43 1.53
CA ILE A 171 -3.86 -19.07 2.09
C ILE A 171 -4.64 -19.74 0.96
N LEU A 172 -4.72 -19.11 -0.21
CA LEU A 172 -5.37 -19.66 -1.39
C LEU A 172 -4.71 -20.97 -1.83
N ASP A 173 -3.38 -20.99 -1.93
CA ASP A 173 -2.62 -22.20 -2.25
C ASP A 173 -2.84 -23.28 -1.17
N ALA A 174 -2.85 -22.91 0.11
CA ALA A 174 -3.09 -23.82 1.22
C ALA A 174 -4.53 -24.39 1.23
N LEU A 175 -5.54 -23.58 0.90
CA LEU A 175 -6.93 -24.02 0.73
C LEU A 175 -7.05 -25.01 -0.43
N ALA A 176 -6.39 -24.73 -1.56
CA ALA A 176 -6.37 -25.66 -2.68
C ALA A 176 -5.76 -27.01 -2.27
N VAL A 177 -4.61 -27.01 -1.57
CA VAL A 177 -3.98 -28.23 -1.03
C VAL A 177 -4.86 -28.93 0.00
N ALA A 178 -5.55 -28.18 0.86
CA ALA A 178 -6.40 -28.74 1.90
C ALA A 178 -7.65 -29.46 1.35
N PHE A 179 -8.20 -28.97 0.24
CA PHE A 179 -9.50 -29.40 -0.30
C PHE A 179 -9.44 -30.08 -1.69
N GLY A 180 -8.30 -30.64 -2.09
CA GLY A 180 -8.22 -31.52 -3.27
C GLY A 180 -6.98 -31.38 -4.14
N GLY A 181 -6.11 -30.41 -3.88
CA GLY A 181 -4.77 -30.26 -4.45
C GLY A 181 -4.67 -30.02 -5.96
N SER A 182 -5.79 -30.00 -6.71
CA SER A 182 -5.77 -29.83 -8.15
C SER A 182 -5.63 -28.36 -8.57
N LYS A 183 -5.01 -28.13 -9.73
CA LYS A 183 -4.91 -26.81 -10.35
C LYS A 183 -6.29 -26.20 -10.60
N GLU A 184 -7.24 -27.03 -11.03
CA GLU A 184 -8.63 -26.61 -11.27
C GLU A 184 -9.30 -26.09 -9.98
N VAL A 185 -9.14 -26.78 -8.85
CA VAL A 185 -9.70 -26.32 -7.56
C VAL A 185 -9.14 -24.95 -7.18
N ARG A 186 -7.83 -24.74 -7.37
CA ARG A 186 -7.17 -23.46 -7.11
C ARG A 186 -7.79 -22.32 -7.95
N GLU A 187 -8.04 -22.55 -9.23
CA GLU A 187 -8.62 -21.55 -10.13
C GLU A 187 -10.04 -21.11 -9.71
N TYR A 188 -10.89 -22.05 -9.25
CA TYR A 188 -12.21 -21.68 -8.73
C TYR A 188 -12.15 -20.91 -7.41
N ILE A 189 -11.26 -21.32 -6.49
CA ILE A 189 -11.03 -20.60 -5.22
C ILE A 189 -10.53 -19.19 -5.50
N GLU A 190 -9.57 -19.06 -6.42
CA GLU A 190 -9.04 -17.76 -6.84
C GLU A 190 -10.11 -16.88 -7.46
N ARG A 191 -10.93 -17.42 -8.38
CA ARG A 191 -12.05 -16.68 -8.96
C ARG A 191 -13.02 -16.20 -7.88
N ALA A 192 -13.44 -17.08 -6.97
CA ALA A 192 -14.34 -16.69 -5.88
C ALA A 192 -13.74 -15.59 -5.01
N TYR A 193 -12.45 -15.71 -4.66
CA TYR A 193 -11.75 -14.68 -3.90
C TYR A 193 -11.64 -13.36 -4.66
N ASN A 194 -11.34 -13.40 -5.95
CA ASN A 194 -11.26 -12.22 -6.79
C ASN A 194 -12.59 -11.47 -6.89
N LEU A 195 -13.73 -12.15 -6.80
CA LEU A 195 -15.06 -11.52 -6.87
C LEU A 195 -15.56 -10.92 -5.55
N CYS A 196 -14.98 -11.29 -4.40
CA CYS A 196 -15.50 -10.86 -3.09
C CYS A 196 -14.45 -10.27 -2.15
N SER A 197 -13.17 -10.48 -2.45
CA SER A 197 -12.03 -10.07 -1.63
C SER A 197 -12.09 -10.52 -0.17
N ASP A 198 -12.80 -11.63 0.09
CA ASP A 198 -12.97 -12.22 1.41
C ASP A 198 -12.58 -13.70 1.39
N ILE A 199 -11.30 -13.96 1.63
CA ILE A 199 -10.74 -15.31 1.62
C ILE A 199 -11.23 -16.15 2.80
N GLY A 200 -11.60 -15.52 3.92
CA GLY A 200 -12.22 -16.20 5.06
C GLY A 200 -13.59 -16.77 4.69
N ARG A 201 -14.43 -15.96 4.02
CA ARG A 201 -15.72 -16.41 3.48
C ARG A 201 -15.55 -17.50 2.43
N VAL A 202 -14.56 -17.39 1.53
CA VAL A 202 -14.27 -18.46 0.56
C VAL A 202 -13.88 -19.75 1.27
N ALA A 203 -13.03 -19.69 2.30
CA ALA A 203 -12.66 -20.85 3.10
C ALA A 203 -13.86 -21.49 3.80
N ARG A 204 -14.77 -20.67 4.35
CA ARG A 204 -16.01 -21.17 4.98
C ARG A 204 -16.91 -21.89 3.97
N VAL A 205 -17.20 -21.27 2.82
CA VAL A 205 -18.00 -21.90 1.76
C VAL A 205 -17.35 -23.20 1.29
N LEU A 206 -16.03 -23.22 1.13
CA LEU A 206 -15.30 -24.42 0.74
C LEU A 206 -15.39 -25.53 1.80
N ALA A 207 -15.34 -25.18 3.09
CA ALA A 207 -15.48 -26.14 4.19
C ALA A 207 -16.91 -26.68 4.35
N GLU A 208 -17.92 -25.83 4.17
CA GLU A 208 -19.35 -26.15 4.34
C GLU A 208 -19.92 -26.89 3.12
N GLU A 209 -19.67 -26.38 1.92
CA GLU A 209 -20.32 -26.79 0.67
C GLU A 209 -19.35 -27.44 -0.35
N GLY A 210 -18.05 -27.46 -0.05
CA GLY A 210 -17.03 -27.96 -0.97
C GLY A 210 -16.87 -27.09 -2.22
N ILE A 211 -16.20 -27.66 -3.23
CA ILE A 211 -15.92 -26.94 -4.48
C ILE A 211 -17.19 -26.50 -5.22
N ASN A 212 -18.30 -27.24 -5.06
CA ASN A 212 -19.58 -26.91 -5.68
C ASN A 212 -20.19 -25.61 -5.13
N GLY A 213 -19.97 -25.30 -3.84
CA GLY A 213 -20.34 -24.01 -3.27
C GLY A 213 -19.50 -22.87 -3.84
N VAL A 214 -18.18 -23.09 -3.94
CA VAL A 214 -17.24 -22.10 -4.53
C VAL A 214 -17.55 -21.83 -6.01
N LYS A 215 -17.93 -22.83 -6.79
CA LYS A 215 -18.37 -22.63 -8.19
C LYS A 215 -19.61 -21.76 -8.33
N LYS A 216 -20.44 -21.66 -7.29
CA LYS A 216 -21.66 -20.84 -7.26
C LYS A 216 -21.41 -19.42 -6.75
N PHE A 217 -20.16 -19.03 -6.46
CA PHE A 217 -19.86 -17.69 -5.99
C PHE A 217 -20.29 -16.64 -7.01
N LYS A 218 -21.05 -15.66 -6.54
CA LYS A 218 -21.53 -14.52 -7.34
C LYS A 218 -21.02 -13.22 -6.75
N ILE A 219 -20.85 -12.23 -7.61
CA ILE A 219 -20.66 -10.84 -7.20
C ILE A 219 -21.80 -10.44 -6.26
N SER A 220 -21.45 -9.74 -5.19
CA SER A 220 -22.40 -9.24 -4.21
C SER A 220 -22.03 -7.82 -3.84
N ILE A 221 -22.96 -6.88 -4.06
CA ILE A 221 -22.77 -5.48 -3.69
C ILE A 221 -22.31 -5.35 -2.22
N GLY A 222 -21.31 -4.50 -1.98
CA GLY A 222 -20.68 -4.32 -0.68
C GLY A 222 -19.45 -5.19 -0.42
N ASN A 223 -19.19 -6.20 -1.24
CA ASN A 223 -17.94 -6.96 -1.24
C ASN A 223 -17.14 -6.57 -2.48
N PRO A 224 -16.04 -5.82 -2.35
CA PRO A 224 -15.31 -5.33 -3.50
C PRO A 224 -14.65 -6.45 -4.29
N ILE A 225 -14.59 -6.25 -5.60
CA ILE A 225 -13.87 -7.10 -6.55
C ILE A 225 -12.40 -6.68 -6.53
N ARG A 226 -11.48 -7.65 -6.55
CA ARG A 226 -10.04 -7.35 -6.56
C ARG A 226 -9.69 -6.54 -7.80
N PRO A 227 -9.02 -5.37 -7.67
CA PRO A 227 -8.79 -4.50 -8.82
C PRO A 227 -7.84 -5.15 -9.83
N MET A 228 -8.18 -5.09 -11.12
CA MET A 228 -7.26 -5.46 -12.20
C MET A 228 -6.07 -4.48 -12.24
N LEU A 229 -4.86 -5.02 -12.38
CA LEU A 229 -3.62 -4.25 -12.42
C LEU A 229 -3.07 -4.19 -13.84
N ALA A 230 -2.35 -3.11 -14.14
CA ALA A 230 -1.71 -2.91 -15.43
C ALA A 230 -0.22 -3.23 -15.39
N GLU A 231 0.27 -3.85 -16.47
CA GLU A 231 1.70 -3.92 -16.75
C GLU A 231 2.28 -2.55 -17.10
N ARG A 232 3.61 -2.43 -17.09
CA ARG A 232 4.33 -1.23 -17.53
C ARG A 232 5.19 -1.57 -18.73
N LEU A 233 5.20 -0.69 -19.73
CA LEU A 233 6.17 -0.68 -20.83
C LEU A 233 6.66 0.74 -21.07
N THR A 234 7.77 0.87 -21.78
CA THR A 234 8.47 2.16 -21.99
C THR A 234 8.48 2.63 -23.44
N SER A 235 8.11 1.78 -24.41
CA SER A 235 8.02 2.10 -25.84
C SER A 235 6.58 2.02 -26.33
N ALA A 236 6.17 3.00 -27.14
CA ALA A 236 4.86 3.00 -27.79
C ALA A 236 4.73 1.86 -28.81
N GLU A 237 5.81 1.54 -29.53
CA GLU A 237 5.88 0.43 -30.49
C GLU A 237 5.64 -0.91 -29.79
N GLU A 238 6.36 -1.17 -28.69
CA GLU A 238 6.23 -2.41 -27.91
C GLU A 238 4.80 -2.56 -27.35
N ILE A 239 4.20 -1.45 -26.90
CA ILE A 239 2.82 -1.44 -26.41
C ILE A 239 1.85 -1.86 -27.50
N LEU A 240 1.96 -1.29 -28.70
CA LEU A 240 1.06 -1.65 -29.81
C LEU A 240 1.30 -3.09 -30.27
N GLU A 241 2.54 -3.54 -30.35
CA GLU A 241 2.84 -4.94 -30.67
C GLU A 241 2.15 -5.88 -29.68
N LYS A 242 2.27 -5.62 -28.37
CA LYS A 242 1.59 -6.41 -27.33
C LYS A 242 0.07 -6.36 -27.40
N LEU A 243 -0.50 -5.30 -27.97
CA LEU A 243 -1.94 -5.10 -28.12
C LEU A 243 -2.45 -5.46 -29.53
N ASN A 244 -1.64 -6.16 -30.33
CA ASN A 244 -1.97 -6.58 -31.70
C ASN A 244 -2.25 -5.40 -32.65
N GLY A 245 -1.46 -4.34 -32.55
CA GLY A 245 -1.46 -3.19 -33.46
C GLY A 245 -2.59 -2.18 -33.24
N ILE A 246 -3.46 -2.38 -32.25
CA ILE A 246 -4.55 -1.46 -31.94
C ILE A 246 -4.81 -1.38 -30.44
N ALA A 247 -4.94 -0.16 -29.92
CA ALA A 247 -5.17 0.06 -28.50
C ALA A 247 -6.37 0.99 -28.28
N PHE A 248 -7.18 0.69 -27.28
CA PHE A 248 -8.09 1.65 -26.67
C PHE A 248 -7.33 2.39 -25.58
N VAL A 249 -7.21 3.70 -25.73
CA VAL A 249 -6.27 4.49 -24.95
C VAL A 249 -7.03 5.49 -24.12
N GLU A 250 -6.85 5.44 -22.80
CA GLU A 250 -7.48 6.36 -21.85
C GLU A 250 -6.44 7.26 -21.20
N TYR A 251 -6.86 8.44 -20.74
CA TYR A 251 -6.01 9.23 -19.84
C TYR A 251 -5.68 8.44 -18.58
N LYS A 252 -4.42 8.52 -18.17
CA LYS A 252 -3.99 8.02 -16.87
C LYS A 252 -4.05 9.15 -15.85
N TYR A 253 -5.23 9.33 -15.28
CA TYR A 253 -5.52 10.30 -14.23
C TYR A 253 -4.60 10.11 -12.99
N ASP A 254 -4.24 11.23 -12.35
CA ASP A 254 -3.42 11.26 -11.13
C ASP A 254 -4.29 11.44 -9.88
N GLY A 255 -4.97 10.38 -9.45
CA GLY A 255 -5.93 10.44 -8.37
C GLY A 255 -5.94 9.22 -7.48
N ILE A 256 -7.08 8.98 -6.85
CA ILE A 256 -7.35 7.74 -6.12
C ILE A 256 -8.27 6.84 -6.94
N ARG A 257 -7.84 5.61 -7.18
CA ARG A 257 -8.74 4.59 -7.73
C ARG A 257 -9.87 4.30 -6.74
N ILE A 258 -11.09 4.45 -7.22
CA ILE A 258 -12.34 4.21 -6.49
C ILE A 258 -13.12 3.13 -7.23
N GLN A 259 -13.46 2.06 -6.51
CA GLN A 259 -14.47 1.09 -6.93
C GLN A 259 -15.77 1.46 -6.22
N ALA A 260 -16.75 1.92 -6.98
CA ALA A 260 -18.04 2.37 -6.47
C ALA A 260 -19.08 1.27 -6.61
N HIS A 261 -19.67 0.89 -5.48
CA HIS A 261 -20.76 -0.06 -5.38
C HIS A 261 -22.05 0.72 -5.15
N VAL A 262 -22.97 0.64 -6.09
CA VAL A 262 -24.25 1.35 -6.07
C VAL A 262 -25.37 0.35 -5.89
N LYS A 263 -26.27 0.59 -4.95
CA LYS A 263 -27.53 -0.15 -4.79
C LYS A 263 -28.64 0.79 -4.34
N GLY A 264 -29.44 1.25 -5.29
CA GLY A 264 -30.43 2.29 -5.08
C GLY A 264 -29.78 3.54 -4.49
N LYS A 265 -30.09 3.86 -3.23
CA LYS A 265 -29.54 5.04 -2.54
C LYS A 265 -28.25 4.75 -1.75
N ASP A 266 -27.90 3.49 -1.53
CA ASP A 266 -26.66 3.10 -0.82
C ASP A 266 -25.51 3.09 -1.84
N VAL A 267 -24.51 3.95 -1.62
CA VAL A 267 -23.27 3.99 -2.39
C VAL A 267 -22.11 3.77 -1.46
N ARG A 268 -21.30 2.76 -1.76
CA ARG A 268 -20.06 2.47 -1.03
C ARG A 268 -18.87 2.62 -1.94
N LEU A 269 -17.85 3.30 -1.45
CA LEU A 269 -16.63 3.57 -2.17
C LEU A 269 -15.49 2.77 -1.55
N PHE A 270 -14.80 1.98 -2.37
CA PHE A 270 -13.63 1.21 -1.96
C PHE A 270 -12.40 1.72 -2.69
N SER A 271 -11.31 1.89 -1.95
CA SER A 271 -10.04 2.32 -2.53
C SER A 271 -9.33 1.18 -3.27
N ARG A 272 -8.19 1.49 -3.92
CA ARG A 272 -7.30 0.46 -4.51
C ARG A 272 -6.91 -0.67 -3.55
N ARG A 273 -6.78 -0.38 -2.25
CA ARG A 273 -6.46 -1.38 -1.21
C ARG A 273 -7.71 -2.03 -0.62
N LEU A 274 -8.85 -1.80 -1.25
CA LEU A 274 -10.18 -2.29 -0.86
C LEU A 274 -10.69 -1.76 0.47
N GLU A 275 -10.02 -0.77 1.07
CA GLU A 275 -10.51 -0.08 2.25
C GLU A 275 -11.76 0.74 1.89
N ASN A 276 -12.78 0.68 2.76
CA ASN A 276 -13.98 1.50 2.64
C ASN A 276 -13.65 2.97 2.95
N ILE A 277 -13.85 3.84 1.96
CA ILE A 277 -13.57 5.28 2.03
C ILE A 277 -14.82 6.14 1.87
N THR A 278 -16.01 5.53 1.93
CA THR A 278 -17.29 6.22 1.72
C THR A 278 -17.45 7.45 2.61
N SER A 279 -17.10 7.33 3.90
CA SER A 279 -17.20 8.44 4.86
C SER A 279 -16.20 9.58 4.63
N GLN A 280 -15.12 9.34 3.87
CA GLN A 280 -14.11 10.34 3.52
C GLN A 280 -14.47 11.11 2.24
N PHE A 281 -15.37 10.54 1.43
CA PHE A 281 -15.81 11.10 0.14
C PHE A 281 -17.35 11.04 -0.01
N PRO A 282 -18.12 11.63 0.93
CA PRO A 282 -19.58 11.61 0.90
C PRO A 282 -20.15 12.37 -0.31
N ASP A 283 -19.48 13.44 -0.73
CA ASP A 283 -19.73 14.20 -1.96
C ASP A 283 -19.59 13.31 -3.21
N VAL A 284 -18.49 12.57 -3.33
CA VAL A 284 -18.27 11.66 -4.48
C VAL A 284 -19.32 10.55 -4.49
N ALA A 285 -19.64 9.96 -3.33
CA ALA A 285 -20.66 8.93 -3.22
C ALA A 285 -22.05 9.46 -3.65
N LYS A 286 -22.38 10.69 -3.24
CA LYS A 286 -23.61 11.39 -3.64
C LYS A 286 -23.63 11.65 -5.15
N ASN A 287 -22.55 12.19 -5.72
CA ASN A 287 -22.47 12.52 -7.13
C ASN A 287 -22.59 11.26 -8.00
N ILE A 288 -21.94 10.16 -7.62
CA ILE A 288 -22.07 8.86 -8.30
C ILE A 288 -23.50 8.34 -8.20
N ARG A 289 -24.12 8.39 -7.02
CA ARG A 289 -25.53 7.98 -6.84
C ARG A 289 -26.47 8.72 -7.80
N ASP A 290 -26.29 10.02 -7.95
CA ASP A 290 -27.18 10.87 -8.73
C ASP A 290 -26.91 10.75 -10.26
N ALA A 291 -25.70 10.32 -10.64
CA ALA A 291 -25.29 10.09 -12.02
C ALA A 291 -25.65 8.69 -12.56
N ILE A 292 -25.79 7.68 -11.70
CA ILE A 292 -26.03 6.29 -12.13
C ILE A 292 -27.52 6.03 -12.40
N ILE A 293 -27.80 5.47 -13.57
CA ILE A 293 -29.16 5.15 -14.05
C ILE A 293 -29.60 3.74 -13.62
N ALA A 294 -28.65 2.80 -13.55
CA ALA A 294 -28.90 1.41 -13.15
C ALA A 294 -29.35 1.29 -11.68
N ARG A 295 -30.10 0.22 -11.35
CA ARG A 295 -30.57 0.05 -9.94
C ARG A 295 -29.45 -0.41 -9.03
N GLU A 296 -28.58 -1.28 -9.54
CA GLU A 296 -27.36 -1.71 -8.87
C GLU A 296 -26.22 -1.86 -9.87
N ALA A 297 -25.03 -1.40 -9.47
CA ALA A 297 -23.84 -1.45 -10.30
C ALA A 297 -22.54 -1.51 -9.47
N ILE A 298 -21.49 -2.08 -10.06
CA ILE A 298 -20.11 -1.92 -9.60
C ILE A 298 -19.33 -1.30 -10.75
N ILE A 299 -18.84 -0.09 -10.54
CA ILE A 299 -18.03 0.66 -11.51
C ILE A 299 -16.67 1.01 -10.91
N GLU A 300 -15.68 1.18 -11.76
CA GLU A 300 -14.37 1.68 -11.37
C GLU A 300 -14.07 3.00 -12.06
N GLY A 301 -13.40 3.88 -11.33
CA GLY A 301 -12.95 5.16 -11.82
C GLY A 301 -11.84 5.75 -10.98
N GLU A 302 -11.30 6.88 -11.42
CA GLU A 302 -10.33 7.65 -10.67
C GLU A 302 -10.99 8.89 -10.07
N GLY A 303 -10.88 9.07 -8.76
CA GLY A 303 -11.25 10.31 -8.08
C GLY A 303 -10.08 11.29 -8.11
N VAL A 304 -10.23 12.39 -8.86
CA VAL A 304 -9.20 13.40 -9.08
C VAL A 304 -9.64 14.71 -8.43
N ALA A 305 -8.78 15.29 -7.59
CA ALA A 305 -9.04 16.62 -7.04
C ALA A 305 -8.95 17.66 -8.16
N VAL A 306 -9.82 18.66 -8.14
CA VAL A 306 -9.82 19.75 -9.13
C VAL A 306 -9.79 21.09 -8.43
N ASN A 307 -9.23 22.09 -9.11
CA ASN A 307 -9.34 23.47 -8.68
C ASN A 307 -10.81 23.92 -8.82
N PRO A 308 -11.45 24.42 -7.75
CA PRO A 308 -12.87 24.79 -7.79
C PRO A 308 -13.17 25.97 -8.73
N ASP A 309 -12.20 26.85 -8.97
CA ASP A 309 -12.36 28.05 -9.80
C ASP A 309 -12.06 27.78 -11.28
N THR A 310 -11.03 26.97 -11.56
CA THR A 310 -10.56 26.72 -12.94
C THR A 310 -11.00 25.37 -13.50
N GLY A 311 -11.40 24.43 -12.65
CA GLY A 311 -11.70 23.04 -13.03
C GLY A 311 -10.46 22.22 -13.40
N GLU A 312 -9.25 22.79 -13.30
CA GLU A 312 -8.01 22.09 -13.61
C GLU A 312 -7.76 20.93 -12.65
N MET A 313 -7.26 19.82 -13.19
CA MET A 313 -6.88 18.66 -12.37
C MET A 313 -5.67 18.99 -11.49
N LEU A 314 -5.76 18.61 -10.22
CA LEU A 314 -4.73 18.80 -9.23
C LEU A 314 -3.93 17.50 -9.00
N PRO A 315 -2.66 17.58 -8.57
CA PRO A 315 -1.84 16.40 -8.31
C PRO A 315 -2.42 15.48 -7.23
N PHE A 316 -2.05 14.19 -7.25
CA PHE A 316 -2.49 13.17 -6.30
C PHE A 316 -2.39 13.58 -4.82
N GLN A 317 -1.36 14.33 -4.44
CA GLN A 317 -1.17 14.77 -3.05
C GLN A 317 -2.37 15.57 -2.54
N MET A 318 -3.05 16.31 -3.43
CA MET A 318 -4.23 17.11 -3.07
C MET A 318 -5.42 16.24 -2.66
N VAL A 319 -5.74 15.20 -3.44
CA VAL A 319 -6.80 14.26 -3.05
C VAL A 319 -6.38 13.37 -1.87
N ALA A 320 -5.08 13.08 -1.73
CA ALA A 320 -4.54 12.35 -0.58
C ALA A 320 -4.74 13.09 0.74
N HIS A 321 -4.80 14.43 0.75
CA HIS A 321 -5.14 15.19 1.96
C HIS A 321 -6.53 14.87 2.50
N ARG A 322 -7.47 14.39 1.68
CA ARG A 322 -8.80 13.98 2.13
C ARG A 322 -8.79 12.59 2.79
N ARG A 323 -7.80 11.75 2.50
CA ARG A 323 -7.70 10.39 3.03
C ARG A 323 -7.48 10.38 4.53
N GLY A 324 -8.18 9.48 5.23
CA GLY A 324 -8.08 9.28 6.67
C GLY A 324 -8.75 10.35 7.53
N ARG A 325 -9.32 11.40 6.93
CA ARG A 325 -10.07 12.43 7.67
C ARG A 325 -11.40 11.88 8.20
N LYS A 326 -11.77 12.32 9.40
CA LYS A 326 -13.01 11.98 10.09
C LYS A 326 -13.83 13.21 10.51
N TYR A 327 -13.21 14.39 10.49
CA TYR A 327 -13.80 15.68 10.86
C TYR A 327 -13.70 16.64 9.68
N ASP A 328 -14.61 17.60 9.61
CA ASP A 328 -14.68 18.68 8.61
C ASP A 328 -14.66 18.20 7.15
N VAL A 329 -15.15 16.98 6.91
CA VAL A 329 -15.11 16.32 5.59
C VAL A 329 -15.88 17.14 4.55
N GLU A 330 -17.01 17.73 4.92
CA GLU A 330 -17.83 18.54 4.00
C GLU A 330 -17.20 19.89 3.67
N GLU A 331 -16.46 20.50 4.59
CA GLU A 331 -15.76 21.77 4.36
C GLU A 331 -14.57 21.55 3.43
N VAL A 332 -13.75 20.54 3.73
CA VAL A 332 -12.63 20.13 2.87
C VAL A 332 -13.11 19.72 1.48
N ALA A 333 -14.29 19.11 1.34
CA ALA A 333 -14.85 18.75 0.04
C ALA A 333 -15.20 19.98 -0.81
N LYS A 334 -15.52 21.14 -0.20
CA LYS A 334 -15.75 22.40 -0.93
C LYS A 334 -14.44 23.04 -1.39
N GLU A 335 -13.40 22.96 -0.55
CA GLU A 335 -12.07 23.49 -0.88
C GLU A 335 -11.32 22.63 -1.90
N LEU A 336 -11.48 21.31 -1.80
CA LEU A 336 -10.84 20.30 -2.64
C LEU A 336 -11.91 19.36 -3.24
N PRO A 337 -12.71 19.87 -4.19
CA PRO A 337 -13.71 19.06 -4.86
C PRO A 337 -13.05 17.97 -5.69
N VAL A 338 -13.75 16.84 -5.84
CA VAL A 338 -13.25 15.66 -6.54
C VAL A 338 -14.19 15.29 -7.68
N VAL A 339 -13.64 15.15 -8.88
CA VAL A 339 -14.33 14.61 -10.06
C VAL A 339 -14.01 13.13 -10.18
N PHE A 340 -15.03 12.30 -10.39
CA PHE A 340 -14.90 10.86 -10.61
C PHE A 340 -14.91 10.55 -12.11
N PHE A 341 -13.77 10.07 -12.63
CA PHE A 341 -13.60 9.65 -14.01
C PHE A 341 -13.74 8.13 -14.14
N ALA A 342 -14.92 7.66 -14.53
CA ALA A 342 -15.25 6.25 -14.65
C ALA A 342 -14.62 5.60 -15.88
N PHE A 343 -13.95 4.44 -15.71
CA PHE A 343 -13.21 3.77 -16.78
C PHE A 343 -13.56 2.28 -16.99
N ASP A 344 -14.32 1.64 -16.10
CA ASP A 344 -14.82 0.27 -16.31
C ASP A 344 -16.11 -0.02 -15.50
N VAL A 345 -16.84 -1.05 -15.91
CA VAL A 345 -18.01 -1.60 -15.21
C VAL A 345 -17.83 -3.10 -15.01
N LEU A 346 -18.09 -3.58 -13.80
CA LEU A 346 -17.86 -4.98 -13.39
C LEU A 346 -19.15 -5.72 -13.13
N TYR A 347 -20.24 -5.00 -12.86
CA TYR A 347 -21.54 -5.56 -12.53
C TYR A 347 -22.64 -4.55 -12.78
N VAL A 348 -23.76 -4.98 -13.35
CA VAL A 348 -24.98 -4.16 -13.53
C VAL A 348 -26.21 -5.04 -13.40
N ASP A 349 -27.17 -4.66 -12.55
CA ASP A 349 -28.52 -5.23 -12.48
C ASP A 349 -28.58 -6.78 -12.53
N GLY A 350 -27.72 -7.46 -11.75
CA GLY A 350 -27.67 -8.91 -11.70
C GLY A 350 -26.67 -9.59 -12.63
N VAL A 351 -26.07 -8.86 -13.58
CA VAL A 351 -25.16 -9.39 -14.60
C VAL A 351 -23.70 -9.18 -14.17
N ASP A 352 -22.92 -10.26 -14.20
CA ASP A 352 -21.46 -10.26 -14.00
C ASP A 352 -20.77 -9.86 -15.31
N TYR A 353 -20.15 -8.68 -15.35
CA TYR A 353 -19.42 -8.18 -16.51
C TYR A 353 -17.94 -8.57 -16.50
N THR A 354 -17.42 -9.24 -15.46
CA THR A 354 -15.98 -9.49 -15.33
C THR A 354 -15.40 -10.38 -16.43
N LEU A 355 -16.22 -11.27 -16.99
CA LEU A 355 -15.84 -12.15 -18.11
C LEU A 355 -16.31 -11.64 -19.48
N ILE A 356 -16.94 -10.46 -19.52
CA ILE A 356 -17.41 -9.83 -20.77
C ILE A 356 -16.25 -9.01 -21.38
N PRO A 357 -16.06 -8.99 -22.71
CA PRO A 357 -14.98 -8.24 -23.36
C PRO A 357 -15.02 -6.74 -23.05
N PHE A 358 -13.85 -6.11 -22.97
CA PHE A 358 -13.69 -4.73 -22.51
C PHE A 358 -14.56 -3.71 -23.27
N LEU A 359 -14.71 -3.83 -24.59
CA LEU A 359 -15.52 -2.89 -25.36
C LEU A 359 -17.01 -2.93 -24.94
N GLU A 360 -17.58 -4.12 -24.74
CA GLU A 360 -18.97 -4.27 -24.28
C GLU A 360 -19.15 -3.73 -22.87
N ARG A 361 -18.16 -3.93 -21.99
CA ARG A 361 -18.16 -3.29 -20.66
C ARG A 361 -18.13 -1.77 -20.81
N ARG A 362 -17.27 -1.25 -21.68
CA ARG A 362 -17.10 0.20 -21.89
C ARG A 362 -18.34 0.88 -22.46
N GLU A 363 -19.03 0.21 -23.39
CA GLU A 363 -20.33 0.64 -23.90
C GLU A 363 -21.42 0.60 -22.82
N THR A 364 -21.44 -0.46 -22.01
CA THR A 364 -22.40 -0.58 -20.90
C THR A 364 -22.18 0.53 -19.88
N LEU A 365 -20.93 0.80 -19.51
CA LEU A 365 -20.57 1.90 -18.61
C LEU A 365 -21.14 3.23 -19.11
N ALA A 366 -21.01 3.50 -20.42
CA ALA A 366 -21.52 4.73 -21.02
C ALA A 366 -23.06 4.82 -21.01
N LYS A 367 -23.76 3.69 -21.10
CA LYS A 367 -25.23 3.62 -21.05
C LYS A 367 -25.79 3.84 -19.65
N ILE A 368 -25.04 3.47 -18.60
CA ILE A 368 -25.52 3.54 -17.21
C ILE A 368 -25.11 4.80 -16.47
N ILE A 369 -24.22 5.62 -17.03
CA ILE A 369 -23.76 6.89 -16.46
C ILE A 369 -24.37 8.05 -17.24
N ARG A 370 -25.07 8.94 -16.52
CA ARG A 370 -25.35 10.30 -16.98
C ARG A 370 -24.20 11.20 -16.55
N GLU A 371 -23.41 11.66 -17.52
CA GLU A 371 -22.29 12.56 -17.22
C GLU A 371 -22.77 13.88 -16.60
N THR A 372 -21.97 14.38 -15.66
CA THR A 372 -22.16 15.65 -14.95
C THR A 372 -20.79 16.32 -14.80
N ASP A 373 -20.74 17.51 -14.21
CA ASP A 373 -19.47 18.17 -13.91
C ASP A 373 -18.58 17.34 -12.95
N TRP A 374 -19.20 16.47 -12.13
CA TRP A 374 -18.55 15.73 -11.06
C TRP A 374 -18.37 14.22 -11.34
N VAL A 375 -19.10 13.68 -12.31
CA VAL A 375 -19.02 12.28 -12.73
C VAL A 375 -18.90 12.27 -14.24
N LYS A 376 -17.74 11.86 -14.73
CA LYS A 376 -17.41 11.83 -16.14
C LYS A 376 -16.96 10.44 -16.53
N ILE A 377 -17.14 10.11 -17.80
CA ILE A 377 -16.55 8.95 -18.41
C ILE A 377 -15.10 9.30 -18.78
N SER A 378 -14.17 8.36 -18.60
CA SER A 378 -12.76 8.53 -18.95
C SER A 378 -12.60 8.98 -20.41
N MET A 379 -11.78 10.01 -20.63
CA MET A 379 -11.40 10.44 -21.97
C MET A 379 -10.65 9.31 -22.67
N HIS A 380 -11.02 9.00 -23.92
CA HIS A 380 -10.42 7.92 -24.67
C HIS A 380 -10.27 8.19 -26.16
N LYS A 381 -9.32 7.51 -26.78
CA LYS A 381 -9.09 7.46 -28.24
C LYS A 381 -8.68 6.04 -28.66
N ILE A 382 -8.76 5.77 -29.96
CA ILE A 382 -8.19 4.55 -30.56
C ILE A 382 -6.84 4.92 -31.18
N ALA A 383 -5.79 4.18 -30.83
CA ALA A 383 -4.46 4.32 -31.43
C ALA A 383 -4.15 3.10 -32.31
N LYS A 384 -3.60 3.34 -33.50
CA LYS A 384 -3.18 2.30 -34.45
C LYS A 384 -1.70 2.38 -34.80
N THR A 385 -1.04 3.46 -34.42
CA THR A 385 0.39 3.74 -34.67
C THR A 385 1.06 4.25 -33.41
N SER A 386 2.38 4.07 -33.28
CA SER A 386 3.11 4.57 -32.12
C SER A 386 3.00 6.09 -32.01
N ASP A 387 2.98 6.80 -33.14
CA ASP A 387 2.73 8.25 -33.20
C ASP A 387 1.37 8.66 -32.60
N ASP A 388 0.31 7.85 -32.76
CA ASP A 388 -0.98 8.12 -32.12
C ASP A 388 -0.85 8.06 -30.59
N LEU A 389 -0.12 7.07 -30.06
CA LEU A 389 0.13 6.94 -28.63
C LEU A 389 0.95 8.11 -28.10
N GLU A 390 1.95 8.57 -28.87
CA GLU A 390 2.79 9.71 -28.50
C GLU A 390 2.01 11.03 -28.46
N LYS A 391 1.20 11.29 -29.48
CA LYS A 391 0.32 12.46 -29.52
C LYS A 391 -0.62 12.46 -28.33
N TYR A 392 -1.25 11.33 -28.06
CA TYR A 392 -2.21 11.23 -26.96
C TYR A 392 -1.55 11.25 -25.58
N MET A 393 -0.32 10.73 -25.45
CA MET A 393 0.52 10.92 -24.27
C MET A 393 0.75 12.39 -23.97
N ASN A 394 1.20 13.16 -24.97
CA ASN A 394 1.49 14.59 -24.81
C ASN A 394 0.22 15.39 -24.49
N GLU A 395 -0.90 15.03 -25.10
CA GLU A 395 -2.21 15.61 -24.79
C GLU A 395 -2.63 15.32 -23.35
N ALA A 396 -2.52 14.07 -22.88
CA ALA A 396 -2.86 13.71 -21.51
C ALA A 396 -2.00 14.48 -20.49
N ILE A 397 -0.70 14.59 -20.74
CA ILE A 397 0.23 15.34 -19.87
C ILE A 397 -0.11 16.84 -19.85
N SER A 398 -0.42 17.42 -21.01
CA SER A 398 -0.81 18.83 -21.11
C SER A 398 -2.10 19.13 -20.34
N ASN A 399 -2.97 18.13 -20.22
CA ASN A 399 -4.17 18.18 -19.40
C ASN A 399 -3.94 17.78 -17.92
N GLY A 400 -2.70 17.64 -17.46
CA GLY A 400 -2.38 17.37 -16.05
C GLY A 400 -2.49 15.90 -15.61
N CYS A 401 -2.54 14.95 -16.55
CA CYS A 401 -2.51 13.51 -16.25
C CYS A 401 -1.06 12.96 -16.17
N GLU A 402 -0.87 11.79 -15.54
CA GLU A 402 0.44 11.15 -15.43
C GLU A 402 0.95 10.54 -16.76
N GLY A 403 0.03 10.32 -17.70
CA GLY A 403 0.26 9.66 -18.98
C GLY A 403 -1.01 9.02 -19.52
N ILE A 404 -0.90 7.81 -20.09
CA ILE A 404 -2.02 7.08 -20.71
C ILE A 404 -2.10 5.62 -20.26
N MET A 405 -3.30 5.05 -20.35
CA MET A 405 -3.61 3.64 -20.13
C MET A 405 -4.00 3.03 -21.46
N CYS A 406 -3.19 2.11 -21.98
CA CYS A 406 -3.46 1.38 -23.21
C CYS A 406 -4.14 0.05 -22.87
N LYS A 407 -5.31 -0.19 -23.43
CA LYS A 407 -6.15 -1.36 -23.15
C LYS A 407 -6.38 -2.18 -24.42
N SER A 408 -6.27 -3.50 -24.30
CA SER A 408 -6.63 -4.45 -25.34
C SER A 408 -8.12 -4.34 -25.66
N ILE A 409 -8.46 -4.40 -26.93
CA ILE A 409 -9.83 -4.47 -27.44
C ILE A 409 -10.17 -5.81 -28.06
N GLN A 410 -9.30 -6.80 -27.88
CA GLN A 410 -9.52 -8.15 -28.37
C GLN A 410 -10.67 -8.83 -27.61
N ASN A 411 -11.26 -9.88 -28.20
CA ASN A 411 -12.41 -10.58 -27.61
C ASN A 411 -12.08 -11.25 -26.27
N ASP A 412 -10.81 -11.56 -26.00
CA ASP A 412 -10.34 -12.12 -24.74
C ASP A 412 -9.98 -11.04 -23.70
N SER A 413 -10.23 -9.75 -23.99
CA SER A 413 -9.97 -8.61 -23.10
C SER A 413 -10.99 -8.53 -21.95
N VAL A 414 -11.04 -9.59 -21.14
CA VAL A 414 -11.86 -9.70 -19.93
C VAL A 414 -11.25 -8.92 -18.77
N TYR A 415 -12.02 -8.72 -17.70
CA TYR A 415 -11.49 -8.09 -16.48
C TYR A 415 -10.74 -9.13 -15.63
N GLN A 416 -9.42 -9.03 -15.60
CA GLN A 416 -8.56 -9.94 -14.83
C GLN A 416 -8.43 -9.47 -13.38
N ALA A 417 -9.49 -9.67 -12.60
CA ALA A 417 -9.55 -9.27 -11.20
C ALA A 417 -8.36 -9.80 -10.39
N GLY A 418 -7.69 -8.92 -9.64
CA GLY A 418 -6.56 -9.27 -8.78
C GLY A 418 -5.24 -9.61 -9.49
N ALA A 419 -5.24 -9.66 -10.83
CA ALA A 419 -4.06 -10.02 -11.62
C ALA A 419 -3.41 -8.80 -12.28
N ARG A 420 -2.14 -8.96 -12.66
CA ARG A 420 -1.41 -8.04 -13.52
C ARG A 420 -1.14 -8.74 -14.84
N GLY A 421 -1.44 -8.08 -15.95
CA GLY A 421 -1.22 -8.63 -17.28
C GLY A 421 -1.18 -7.54 -18.34
N TYR A 422 -0.91 -7.95 -19.58
CA TYR A 422 -0.75 -7.04 -20.72
C TYR A 422 -2.06 -6.57 -21.34
N LEU A 423 -3.22 -7.06 -20.88
CA LEU A 423 -4.51 -6.52 -21.33
C LEU A 423 -4.62 -5.03 -21.02
N TRP A 424 -4.04 -4.57 -19.90
CA TRP A 424 -3.89 -3.15 -19.57
C TRP A 424 -2.41 -2.82 -19.39
N ILE A 425 -1.94 -1.80 -20.11
CA ILE A 425 -0.55 -1.33 -20.04
C ILE A 425 -0.57 0.15 -19.70
N LYS A 426 0.15 0.54 -18.65
CA LYS A 426 0.32 1.95 -18.29
C LYS A 426 1.56 2.50 -18.97
N TYR A 427 1.40 3.62 -19.66
CA TYR A 427 2.49 4.35 -20.30
C TYR A 427 2.59 5.73 -19.63
N LYS A 428 3.79 6.09 -19.16
CA LYS A 428 4.01 7.35 -18.41
C LYS A 428 5.19 8.11 -18.98
N ARG A 429 5.17 9.44 -18.83
CA ARG A 429 6.31 10.29 -19.22
C ARG A 429 7.58 9.96 -18.43
N SER A 430 7.45 9.65 -17.14
CA SER A 430 8.60 9.25 -16.29
C SER A 430 9.25 7.93 -16.75
N TYR A 431 8.62 7.17 -17.65
CA TYR A 431 9.23 5.98 -18.24
C TYR A 431 10.08 6.32 -19.47
N LYS A 432 9.90 7.52 -20.01
CA LYS A 432 10.80 8.14 -20.99
C LYS A 432 11.89 8.98 -20.34
N GLY A 433 11.62 9.51 -19.15
CA GLY A 433 12.51 10.36 -18.38
C GLY A 433 12.75 9.80 -16.99
N GLU A 434 13.64 8.82 -16.89
CA GLU A 434 14.56 8.83 -15.75
C GLU A 434 15.30 10.19 -15.80
N LEU A 435 15.79 10.71 -14.67
CA LEU A 435 16.97 11.57 -14.79
C LEU A 435 17.96 10.78 -15.67
N ALA A 436 18.32 11.33 -16.83
CA ALA A 436 19.21 10.64 -17.75
C ALA A 436 20.51 10.26 -17.04
N ASP A 437 20.91 11.11 -16.08
CA ASP A 437 22.09 10.98 -15.25
C ASP A 437 21.77 10.52 -13.82
N THR A 438 22.71 9.78 -13.25
CA THR A 438 22.76 9.44 -11.83
C THR A 438 23.40 10.57 -11.03
N LEU A 439 23.11 10.63 -9.73
CA LEU A 439 23.72 11.57 -8.80
C LEU A 439 24.67 10.83 -7.86
N ASP A 440 25.88 11.34 -7.70
CA ASP A 440 26.83 10.85 -6.71
C ASP A 440 26.60 11.62 -5.41
N LEU A 441 26.11 10.95 -4.36
CA LEU A 441 25.70 11.58 -3.11
C LEU A 441 26.47 11.05 -1.91
N VAL A 442 26.69 11.91 -0.92
CA VAL A 442 27.42 11.54 0.30
C VAL A 442 26.46 11.06 1.38
N ALA A 443 26.76 9.93 1.99
CA ALA A 443 26.02 9.44 3.14
C ALA A 443 26.44 10.20 4.42
N ILE A 444 25.48 10.88 5.05
CA ILE A 444 25.70 11.78 6.20
C ILE A 444 25.04 11.29 7.50
N GLY A 445 24.17 10.29 7.41
CA GLY A 445 23.55 9.64 8.58
C GLY A 445 22.68 8.44 8.18
N ALA A 446 22.06 7.78 9.16
CA ALA A 446 21.17 6.64 8.93
C ALA A 446 19.98 6.61 9.89
N PHE A 447 18.95 5.85 9.50
CA PHE A 447 17.76 5.57 10.30
C PHE A 447 17.67 4.06 10.58
N TYR A 448 17.38 3.64 11.81
CA TYR A 448 17.26 2.23 12.15
C TYR A 448 16.09 1.57 11.41
N GLY A 449 16.34 0.36 10.93
CA GLY A 449 15.36 -0.44 10.21
C GLY A 449 14.25 -0.94 11.12
N LYS A 450 13.05 -1.03 10.57
CA LYS A 450 11.86 -1.59 11.23
C LYS A 450 11.42 -2.85 10.50
N GLY A 451 10.77 -3.78 11.20
CA GLY A 451 10.24 -5.02 10.59
C GLY A 451 11.35 -5.94 10.09
N LYS A 452 11.33 -6.33 8.80
CA LYS A 452 12.35 -7.23 8.19
C LYS A 452 13.77 -6.67 8.23
N ARG A 453 13.93 -5.37 8.44
CA ARG A 453 15.23 -4.67 8.52
C ARG A 453 15.63 -4.34 9.98
N ALA A 454 14.91 -4.88 10.97
CA ALA A 454 15.26 -4.70 12.37
C ALA A 454 16.66 -5.25 12.66
N GLY A 455 17.46 -4.50 13.41
CA GLY A 455 18.87 -4.83 13.67
C GLY A 455 19.88 -4.29 12.65
N SER A 456 19.44 -3.54 11.63
CA SER A 456 20.31 -2.82 10.69
C SER A 456 19.78 -1.41 10.37
N TYR A 457 20.34 -0.70 9.37
CA TYR A 457 19.87 0.58 8.86
C TYR A 457 18.76 0.39 7.81
N GLY A 458 17.63 1.06 8.00
CA GLY A 458 16.48 1.03 7.10
C GLY A 458 16.60 2.01 5.93
N ALA A 459 17.30 3.11 6.12
CA ALA A 459 17.62 4.11 5.09
C ALA A 459 18.87 4.93 5.48
N LEU A 460 19.62 5.38 4.49
CA LEU A 460 20.71 6.35 4.63
C LEU A 460 20.20 7.77 4.32
N LEU A 461 20.67 8.77 5.06
CA LEU A 461 20.47 10.18 4.74
C LEU A 461 21.58 10.62 3.78
N MET A 462 21.18 11.07 2.59
CA MET A 462 22.12 11.41 1.50
C MET A 462 22.15 12.92 1.27
N ALA A 463 23.31 13.44 0.88
CA ALA A 463 23.55 14.86 0.65
C ALA A 463 24.34 15.15 -0.63
N ALA A 464 24.04 16.32 -1.22
CA ALA A 464 24.81 16.95 -2.29
C ALA A 464 25.82 17.94 -1.70
N TYR A 465 26.88 18.28 -2.43
CA TYR A 465 27.97 19.12 -1.96
C TYR A 465 27.80 20.60 -2.35
N ASP A 466 28.11 21.52 -1.44
CA ASP A 466 28.21 22.96 -1.69
C ASP A 466 29.68 23.38 -1.67
N GLU A 467 30.23 23.65 -2.84
CA GLU A 467 31.64 24.05 -3.00
C GLU A 467 31.95 25.42 -2.38
N GLU A 468 30.96 26.32 -2.27
CA GLU A 468 31.19 27.68 -1.77
C GLU A 468 31.28 27.72 -0.24
N LYS A 469 30.50 26.86 0.42
CA LYS A 469 30.44 26.77 1.88
C LYS A 469 31.21 25.59 2.46
N ASP A 470 31.71 24.71 1.61
CA ASP A 470 32.35 23.44 2.02
C ASP A 470 31.43 22.57 2.89
N GLU A 471 30.15 22.50 2.52
CA GLU A 471 29.08 21.85 3.30
C GLU A 471 28.29 20.81 2.48
N PHE A 472 27.67 19.85 3.15
CA PHE A 472 26.83 18.79 2.57
C PHE A 472 25.37 19.01 2.92
N TYR A 473 24.53 19.22 1.91
CA TYR A 473 23.12 19.53 2.07
C TYR A 473 22.24 18.33 1.74
N SER A 474 21.38 17.93 2.69
CA SER A 474 20.51 16.78 2.53
C SER A 474 19.59 16.91 1.31
N ILE A 475 19.41 15.81 0.56
CA ILE A 475 18.58 15.77 -0.65
C ILE A 475 17.63 14.56 -0.68
N CYS A 476 17.96 13.44 -0.03
CA CYS A 476 17.04 12.31 0.04
C CYS A 476 17.31 11.35 1.21
N LYS A 477 16.33 10.48 1.48
CA LYS A 477 16.54 9.23 2.22
C LYS A 477 16.63 8.06 1.25
N LEU A 478 17.75 7.36 1.26
CA LEU A 478 18.02 6.24 0.38
C LEU A 478 17.75 4.92 1.11
N GLY A 479 16.63 4.25 0.78
CA GLY A 479 16.23 2.98 1.38
C GLY A 479 15.93 1.85 0.38
N SER A 480 16.14 2.10 -0.92
CA SER A 480 15.85 1.18 -2.02
C SER A 480 17.08 1.01 -2.91
N GLY A 481 17.18 -0.10 -3.63
CA GLY A 481 18.32 -0.44 -4.50
C GLY A 481 19.43 -1.28 -3.83
N PHE A 482 19.36 -1.46 -2.50
CA PHE A 482 20.23 -2.39 -1.78
C PHE A 482 19.73 -3.82 -1.90
N THR A 483 20.64 -4.79 -2.05
CA THR A 483 20.33 -6.20 -1.79
C THR A 483 20.18 -6.44 -0.28
N ASP A 484 19.55 -7.56 0.11
CA ASP A 484 19.45 -7.91 1.53
C ASP A 484 20.84 -8.11 2.19
N GLU A 485 21.82 -8.58 1.42
CA GLU A 485 23.21 -8.74 1.87
C GLU A 485 23.88 -7.37 2.07
N ASP A 486 23.67 -6.41 1.16
CA ASP A 486 24.18 -5.04 1.32
C ASP A 486 23.63 -4.41 2.60
N LEU A 487 22.32 -4.53 2.81
CA LEU A 487 21.65 -3.97 4.00
C LEU A 487 22.20 -4.53 5.30
N GLN A 488 22.56 -5.82 5.37
CA GLN A 488 23.17 -6.41 6.56
C GLN A 488 24.59 -5.91 6.80
N LYS A 489 25.33 -5.56 5.74
CA LYS A 489 26.71 -5.08 5.84
C LYS A 489 26.81 -3.58 6.12
N LEU A 490 25.74 -2.80 5.88
CA LEU A 490 25.75 -1.34 6.10
C LEU A 490 26.27 -0.92 7.49
N PRO A 491 25.85 -1.52 8.62
CA PRO A 491 26.37 -1.14 9.92
C PRO A 491 27.89 -1.31 10.04
N GLU A 492 28.45 -2.38 9.51
CA GLU A 492 29.90 -2.64 9.54
C GLU A 492 30.67 -1.73 8.57
N ILE A 493 30.13 -1.46 7.37
CA ILE A 493 30.72 -0.52 6.40
C ILE A 493 30.81 0.88 6.99
N PHE A 494 29.76 1.32 7.69
CA PHE A 494 29.68 2.69 8.22
C PHE A 494 30.28 2.84 9.62
N LYS A 495 30.55 1.75 10.33
CA LYS A 495 31.12 1.72 11.68
C LYS A 495 32.34 2.63 11.88
N PRO A 496 33.32 2.71 10.96
CA PRO A 496 34.49 3.57 11.13
C PRO A 496 34.16 5.08 11.04
N TYR A 497 32.97 5.43 10.54
CA TYR A 497 32.57 6.80 10.26
C TYR A 497 31.49 7.31 11.22
N ILE A 498 31.04 6.50 12.19
CA ILE A 498 30.02 6.89 13.15
C ILE A 498 30.54 7.99 14.08
N ILE A 499 29.73 9.03 14.26
CA ILE A 499 29.97 10.12 15.22
C ILE A 499 28.74 10.34 16.09
N PRO A 500 28.91 10.82 17.35
CA PRO A 500 27.81 10.94 18.30
C PRO A 500 26.89 12.14 18.03
N HIS A 501 27.28 13.05 17.14
CA HIS A 501 26.53 14.26 16.81
C HIS A 501 26.62 14.56 15.31
N ARG A 502 25.74 15.42 14.81
CA ARG A 502 25.79 15.93 13.43
C ARG A 502 27.17 16.54 13.14
N HIS A 503 27.73 16.22 11.98
CA HIS A 503 29.01 16.78 11.53
C HIS A 503 28.87 18.27 11.23
N ALA A 504 29.91 19.08 11.50
CA ALA A 504 29.85 20.54 11.31
C ALA A 504 29.59 20.95 9.85
N ARG A 505 30.14 20.19 8.90
CA ARG A 505 29.90 20.36 7.45
C ARG A 505 28.55 19.80 6.96
N VAL A 506 27.61 19.41 7.82
CA VAL A 506 26.34 18.79 7.40
C VAL A 506 25.16 19.70 7.70
N ASN A 507 24.44 20.07 6.64
CA ASN A 507 23.25 20.92 6.69
C ASN A 507 21.99 20.10 6.40
N THR A 508 21.09 19.98 7.37
CA THR A 508 19.84 19.22 7.26
C THR A 508 18.83 19.65 8.33
N ASN A 509 17.54 19.61 8.00
CA ASN A 509 16.45 19.81 8.97
C ASN A 509 16.01 18.50 9.62
N MET A 510 16.63 17.37 9.25
CA MET A 510 16.26 16.04 9.73
C MET A 510 17.20 15.59 10.85
N GLU A 511 16.65 14.95 11.87
CA GLU A 511 17.44 14.26 12.90
C GLU A 511 17.58 12.78 12.53
N ALA A 512 18.82 12.31 12.38
CA ALA A 512 19.13 10.92 12.06
C ALA A 512 19.30 10.12 13.37
N ASP A 513 19.04 8.80 13.33
CA ASP A 513 19.27 7.93 14.49
C ASP A 513 20.78 7.70 14.71
N VAL A 514 21.56 7.75 13.62
CA VAL A 514 23.02 7.62 13.61
C VAL A 514 23.61 8.69 12.68
N TRP A 515 24.65 9.39 13.14
CA TRP A 515 25.37 10.40 12.36
C TRP A 515 26.70 9.86 11.84
N PHE A 516 27.10 10.28 10.64
CA PHE A 516 28.36 9.89 10.01
C PHE A 516 29.26 11.08 9.71
N ILE A 517 30.58 10.86 9.74
CA ILE A 517 31.55 11.71 9.06
C ILE A 517 31.28 11.59 7.55
N PRO A 518 31.03 12.69 6.81
CA PRO A 518 30.84 12.64 5.36
C PRO A 518 32.06 12.04 4.69
N LYS A 519 31.95 10.80 4.22
CA LYS A 519 33.09 10.05 3.66
C LYS A 519 32.73 9.15 2.49
N LEU A 520 31.65 8.38 2.61
CA LEU A 520 31.26 7.43 1.59
C LEU A 520 30.32 8.08 0.56
N VAL A 521 30.69 7.96 -0.72
CA VAL A 521 29.91 8.43 -1.87
C VAL A 521 29.19 7.26 -2.51
N LEU A 522 27.90 7.42 -2.78
CA LEU A 522 27.04 6.42 -3.38
C LEU A 522 26.41 7.02 -4.65
N GLU A 523 26.40 6.24 -5.71
CA GLU A 523 25.69 6.58 -6.94
C GLU A 523 24.21 6.28 -6.78
N VAL A 524 23.37 7.27 -7.02
CA VAL A 524 21.93 7.25 -6.77
C VAL A 524 21.18 7.62 -8.03
N LYS A 525 20.24 6.76 -8.43
CA LYS A 525 19.30 7.04 -9.52
C LYS A 525 17.97 7.51 -8.95
N ALA A 526 17.31 8.44 -9.63
CA ALA A 526 16.00 8.95 -9.27
C ALA A 526 15.12 9.18 -10.51
N ASP A 527 13.82 9.23 -10.29
CA ASP A 527 12.85 9.43 -11.37
C ASP A 527 12.74 10.93 -11.72
N GLU A 528 12.84 11.83 -10.73
CA GLU A 528 12.82 13.30 -10.92
C GLU A 528 13.34 14.05 -9.69
N ILE A 529 13.61 15.35 -9.85
CA ILE A 529 13.90 16.30 -8.76
C ILE A 529 12.64 17.12 -8.46
N THR A 530 12.28 17.22 -7.18
CA THR A 530 11.05 17.87 -6.69
C THR A 530 11.35 18.89 -5.60
N LEU A 531 10.43 19.82 -5.35
CA LEU A 531 10.51 20.72 -4.21
C LEU A 531 10.21 19.97 -2.90
N SER A 532 10.98 20.24 -1.86
CA SER A 532 10.85 19.61 -0.55
C SER A 532 10.97 20.62 0.60
N PRO A 533 10.02 20.63 1.56
CA PRO A 533 10.15 21.43 2.78
C PRO A 533 11.13 20.81 3.80
N LEU A 534 11.53 19.55 3.61
CA LEU A 534 12.33 18.79 4.58
C LEU A 534 13.83 18.76 4.24
N HIS A 535 14.15 18.83 2.96
CA HIS A 535 15.52 18.75 2.46
C HIS A 535 16.09 20.14 2.20
N THR A 536 17.38 20.27 2.45
CA THR A 536 18.09 21.56 2.52
C THR A 536 18.90 21.85 1.25
N CYS A 537 19.10 20.87 0.37
CA CYS A 537 19.72 21.09 -0.92
C CYS A 537 18.97 22.16 -1.71
N GLY A 538 19.64 23.24 -2.10
CA GLY A 538 19.01 24.35 -2.82
C GLY A 538 17.92 25.12 -2.05
N TYR A 539 17.91 25.04 -0.71
CA TYR A 539 16.87 25.66 0.12
C TYR A 539 16.79 27.17 -0.08
N GLY A 540 15.59 27.67 -0.34
CA GLY A 540 15.35 29.10 -0.54
C GLY A 540 15.75 29.62 -1.92
N ILE A 541 16.41 28.81 -2.76
CA ILE A 541 16.88 29.23 -4.09
C ILE A 541 15.74 29.19 -5.11
N ILE A 542 14.96 28.10 -5.15
CA ILE A 542 13.84 27.94 -6.08
C ILE A 542 12.52 28.47 -5.48
N LYS A 543 12.31 28.20 -4.19
CA LYS A 543 11.13 28.64 -3.43
C LYS A 543 11.57 28.97 -2.01
N LYS A 544 11.07 30.09 -1.46
CA LYS A 544 11.50 30.69 -0.19
C LYS A 544 11.58 29.70 0.99
N ASP A 545 10.63 28.77 1.09
CA ASP A 545 10.51 27.81 2.20
C ASP A 545 10.63 26.35 1.75
N ALA A 546 11.44 26.07 0.73
CA ALA A 546 11.70 24.71 0.27
C ALA A 546 13.09 24.57 -0.36
N GLY A 547 13.69 23.39 -0.19
CA GLY A 547 14.81 22.89 -0.98
C GLY A 547 14.36 21.91 -2.05
N LEU A 548 15.29 21.09 -2.52
CA LEU A 548 15.11 20.07 -3.55
C LEU A 548 15.25 18.67 -2.95
N ALA A 549 14.52 17.72 -3.53
CA ALA A 549 14.61 16.32 -3.16
C ALA A 549 14.46 15.38 -4.35
N LEU A 550 15.08 14.21 -4.23
CA LEU A 550 14.96 13.15 -5.23
C LEU A 550 13.68 12.33 -5.02
N ARG A 551 12.93 12.12 -6.10
CA ARG A 551 11.77 11.22 -6.11
C ARG A 551 12.19 9.81 -6.51
N PHE A 552 11.77 8.83 -5.70
CA PHE A 552 12.10 7.41 -5.85
C PHE A 552 13.61 7.11 -5.96
N PRO A 553 14.46 7.61 -5.03
CA PRO A 553 15.89 7.37 -5.07
C PRO A 553 16.22 5.88 -4.87
N ARG A 554 17.15 5.36 -5.66
CA ARG A 554 17.63 3.97 -5.62
C ARG A 554 19.13 3.92 -5.72
N LEU A 555 19.77 3.07 -4.91
CA LEU A 555 21.20 2.81 -5.01
C LEU A 555 21.49 2.17 -6.39
N VAL A 556 22.53 2.66 -7.03
CA VAL A 556 23.14 2.04 -8.21
C VAL A 556 24.43 1.33 -7.79
N SER A 557 25.36 2.06 -7.16
CA SER A 557 26.67 1.54 -6.78
C SER A 557 27.31 2.33 -5.64
N PHE A 558 28.32 1.76 -4.97
CA PHE A 558 29.22 2.50 -4.08
C PHE A 558 30.39 3.06 -4.89
N ARG A 559 30.71 4.34 -4.71
CA ARG A 559 31.75 5.05 -5.46
C ARG A 559 33.02 5.17 -4.65
N ALA A 560 33.76 4.05 -4.56
CA ALA A 560 35.06 4.02 -3.89
C ALA A 560 36.12 4.88 -4.60
N ASP A 561 35.88 5.24 -5.85
CA ASP A 561 36.71 6.09 -6.69
C ASP A 561 36.50 7.59 -6.46
N LYS A 562 35.50 8.00 -5.66
CA LYS A 562 35.18 9.41 -5.40
C LYS A 562 35.37 9.82 -3.94
N SER A 563 35.90 11.02 -3.72
CA SER A 563 35.86 11.69 -2.41
C SER A 563 34.52 12.44 -2.22
N PRO A 564 34.13 12.76 -0.97
CA PRO A 564 32.92 13.53 -0.68
C PRO A 564 32.82 14.85 -1.46
N GLU A 565 33.94 15.55 -1.63
CA GLU A 565 34.03 16.83 -2.35
C GLU A 565 33.88 16.67 -3.88
N GLN A 566 33.89 15.43 -4.40
CA GLN A 566 33.61 15.09 -5.80
C GLN A 566 32.18 14.59 -6.03
N ALA A 567 31.34 14.66 -4.98
CA ALA A 567 29.91 14.37 -5.08
C ALA A 567 29.19 15.44 -5.94
N THR A 568 28.01 15.10 -6.44
CA THR A 568 27.16 16.01 -7.19
C THR A 568 26.88 17.26 -6.36
N THR A 569 27.11 18.41 -6.98
CA THR A 569 27.03 19.73 -6.35
C THR A 569 25.61 20.27 -6.34
N ILE A 570 25.31 21.20 -5.44
CA ILE A 570 24.00 21.88 -5.41
C ILE A 570 23.71 22.59 -6.74
N LYS A 571 24.73 23.15 -7.41
CA LYS A 571 24.60 23.80 -8.71
C LYS A 571 24.13 22.80 -9.77
N GLU A 572 24.78 21.65 -9.87
CA GLU A 572 24.39 20.56 -10.78
C GLU A 572 22.96 20.09 -10.50
N VAL A 573 22.58 19.90 -9.22
CA VAL A 573 21.21 19.51 -8.85
C VAL A 573 20.18 20.55 -9.32
N ILE A 574 20.49 21.83 -9.19
CA ILE A 574 19.61 22.92 -9.63
C ILE A 574 19.52 22.95 -11.16
N GLU A 575 20.64 22.77 -11.86
CA GLU A 575 20.68 22.68 -13.32
C GLU A 575 19.86 21.48 -13.84
N MET A 576 19.98 20.31 -13.20
CA MET A 576 19.17 19.14 -13.49
C MET A 576 17.68 19.44 -13.29
N TYR A 577 17.32 20.12 -12.19
CA TYR A 577 15.93 20.52 -11.92
C TYR A 577 15.38 21.48 -12.98
N TYR A 578 16.16 22.48 -13.40
CA TYR A 578 15.73 23.39 -14.46
C TYR A 578 15.69 22.72 -15.84
N SER A 579 16.62 21.82 -16.13
CA SER A 579 16.66 21.07 -17.40
C SER A 579 15.46 20.14 -17.52
N GLN A 580 15.09 19.47 -16.42
CA GLN A 580 13.83 18.71 -16.31
C GLN A 580 12.62 19.60 -16.65
N ARG A 581 12.62 20.88 -16.26
CA ARG A 581 11.53 21.83 -16.59
C ARG A 581 11.62 22.41 -18.00
N LYS A 582 12.81 22.69 -18.55
CA LYS A 582 12.97 23.19 -19.93
C LYS A 582 12.50 22.17 -20.96
N VAL A 583 12.77 20.88 -20.74
CA VAL A 583 12.19 19.82 -21.56
C VAL A 583 10.66 19.86 -21.51
N VAL A 584 10.06 20.23 -20.37
CA VAL A 584 8.60 20.40 -20.24
C VAL A 584 8.09 21.66 -20.96
N THR A 585 8.86 22.75 -20.99
CA THR A 585 8.47 24.03 -21.62
C THR A 585 8.73 24.08 -23.13
N GLU A 586 9.89 23.61 -23.62
CA GLU A 586 10.21 23.55 -25.07
C GLU A 586 9.31 22.56 -25.81
N THR A 587 8.90 21.47 -25.15
CA THR A 587 7.86 20.58 -25.69
C THR A 587 6.51 21.30 -25.78
N LYS A 588 6.18 22.20 -24.86
CA LYS A 588 4.96 23.02 -24.93
C LYS A 588 5.02 24.08 -26.03
N GLU A 589 6.14 24.78 -26.21
CA GLU A 589 6.29 25.86 -27.20
C GLU A 589 6.36 25.35 -28.63
N LYS A 590 7.07 24.24 -28.91
CA LYS A 590 7.04 23.60 -30.23
C LYS A 590 5.64 23.14 -30.65
N THR A 591 4.80 22.76 -29.68
CA THR A 591 3.41 22.36 -29.94
C THR A 591 2.49 23.56 -30.22
N ILE A 592 2.92 24.79 -29.88
CA ILE A 592 2.18 26.04 -30.13
C ILE A 592 2.62 26.70 -31.45
N GLU A 593 3.89 26.57 -31.85
CA GLU A 593 4.37 27.07 -33.15
C GLU A 593 3.98 26.19 -34.35
N GLU A 594 3.63 24.92 -34.12
CA GLU A 594 3.14 23.99 -35.15
C GLU A 594 1.60 23.88 -35.21
N ALA A 595 0.86 24.74 -34.51
CA ALA A 595 -0.60 24.89 -34.55
C ALA A 595 -1.00 26.24 -35.15
#